data_AF-A0A431IQJ8-F1
#
_entry.id   AF-A0A431IQJ8-F1
#
_cell.length_a   1.000
_cell.length_b   1.000
_cell.length_c   1.000
_cell.angle_alpha   90.00
_cell.angle_beta   90.00
_cell.angle_gamma   90.00
#
_symmetry.space_group_name_H-M   'P 1'
#
loop_
_entity.id
_entity.type
_entity.pdbx_description
1 polymer ?
#
loop_
_entity_poly.entity_id
_entity_poly.type
_entity_poly.pdbx_seq_one_letter_code
_entity_poly.pdbx_strand_id
1 'polypeptide(L)'
;MFDTTDFGYQRITVERPLRLRYRVGDGTLDEIQAAKAWAKLTDDERAAVTRALDPVHGLDTTDRDVAAKHLTEHGPVPKPIDKAVWTAISVRDPDAPVVKNKKGEPEPDPELRDYENVPLGRDISEYLAAEVLPHVADAWIDEGKTKVGYEIPFTRHFYRYTPLRPLAEARRRSSGRCRPAIQFASHSPGNIIWPGVAS
;
A
#
# COMPACT_ATOMS: atom_id res chain seq x y z
N MET A 1 -16.54 25.28 -25.43
CA MET A 1 -15.33 24.59 -25.93
C MET A 1 -14.45 24.42 -24.71
N PHE A 2 -13.89 23.23 -24.49
CA PHE A 2 -12.96 23.02 -23.37
C PHE A 2 -11.55 23.45 -23.80
N ASP A 3 -10.82 24.10 -22.91
CA ASP A 3 -9.41 24.40 -23.11
C ASP A 3 -8.56 23.15 -22.87
N THR A 4 -7.37 23.10 -23.47
CA THR A 4 -6.47 21.95 -23.31
C THR A 4 -6.07 21.73 -21.85
N THR A 5 -6.00 22.81 -21.07
CA THR A 5 -5.67 22.77 -19.63
C THR A 5 -6.80 22.28 -18.74
N ASP A 6 -8.05 22.25 -19.22
CA ASP A 6 -9.23 21.92 -18.39
C ASP A 6 -9.21 20.49 -17.85
N PHE A 7 -8.49 19.60 -18.55
CA PHE A 7 -8.35 18.19 -18.19
C PHE A 7 -6.94 17.86 -17.71
N GLY A 8 -6.05 18.85 -17.64
CA GLY A 8 -4.66 18.65 -17.26
C GLY A 8 -4.42 18.87 -15.78
N TYR A 9 -3.52 18.07 -15.21
CA TYR A 9 -3.07 18.20 -13.83
C TYR A 9 -1.57 17.94 -13.70
N GLN A 10 -0.99 18.44 -12.62
CA GLN A 10 0.33 18.11 -12.12
C GLN A 10 0.13 17.12 -10.97
N ARG A 11 0.52 15.88 -11.19
CA ARG A 11 0.61 14.88 -10.13
C ARG A 11 1.85 15.15 -9.31
N ILE A 12 1.68 15.75 -8.15
CA ILE A 12 2.76 16.04 -7.21
C ILE A 12 2.96 14.85 -6.28
N THR A 13 4.19 14.66 -5.84
CA THR A 13 4.51 13.68 -4.78
C THR A 13 4.66 14.45 -3.47
N VAL A 14 3.74 14.19 -2.54
CA VAL A 14 3.77 14.76 -1.20
C VAL A 14 4.52 13.80 -0.29
N GLU A 15 5.68 14.23 0.18
CA GLU A 15 6.53 13.46 1.09
C GLU A 15 6.28 13.91 2.53
N ARG A 16 6.41 12.96 3.45
CA ARG A 16 6.34 13.18 4.89
C ARG A 16 7.61 12.67 5.55
N PRO A 17 8.05 13.26 6.67
CA PRO A 17 9.34 12.91 7.23
C PRO A 17 9.28 11.58 7.97
N LEU A 18 10.32 10.79 7.76
CA LEU A 18 10.57 9.54 8.46
C LEU A 18 10.86 9.83 9.94
N ARG A 19 10.16 9.12 10.80
CA ARG A 19 10.34 9.16 12.25
C ARG A 19 10.48 7.75 12.77
N LEU A 20 11.60 7.48 13.44
CA LEU A 20 11.96 6.15 13.90
C LEU A 20 12.31 6.17 15.37
N ARG A 21 11.89 5.10 16.04
CA ARG A 21 12.35 4.67 17.35
C ARG A 21 13.05 3.33 17.18
N TYR A 22 14.23 3.20 17.75
CA TYR A 22 15.01 1.98 17.73
C TYR A 22 14.67 1.15 18.95
N ARG A 23 14.04 -0.02 18.74
CA ARG A 23 13.60 -0.92 19.80
C ARG A 23 14.10 -2.34 19.57
N VAL A 24 14.55 -2.99 20.64
CA VAL A 24 14.82 -4.43 20.67
C VAL A 24 13.86 -5.06 21.67
N GLY A 25 12.87 -5.82 21.19
CA GLY A 25 11.90 -6.52 22.04
C GLY A 25 11.90 -8.03 21.80
N ASP A 26 10.98 -8.74 22.45
CA ASP A 26 10.95 -10.20 22.46
C ASP A 26 10.82 -10.80 21.05
N GLY A 27 10.13 -10.11 20.12
CA GLY A 27 9.94 -10.56 18.73
C GLY A 27 11.03 -10.14 17.74
N THR A 28 11.98 -9.29 18.14
CA THR A 28 12.99 -8.74 17.22
C THR A 28 13.87 -9.83 16.62
N LEU A 29 14.26 -10.84 17.41
CA LEU A 29 15.06 -11.96 16.90
C LEU A 29 14.27 -12.80 15.89
N ASP A 30 12.99 -13.06 16.15
CA ASP A 30 12.12 -13.83 15.26
C ASP A 30 11.96 -13.14 13.89
N GLU A 31 11.79 -11.81 13.88
CA GLU A 31 11.74 -11.02 12.64
C GLU A 31 13.04 -11.12 11.84
N ILE A 32 14.19 -11.08 12.53
CA ILE A 32 15.51 -11.22 11.88
C ILE A 32 15.68 -12.63 11.33
N GLN A 33 15.24 -13.65 12.05
CA GLN A 33 15.28 -15.06 11.61
C GLN A 33 14.38 -15.33 10.39
N ALA A 34 13.26 -14.60 10.27
CA ALA A 34 12.38 -14.67 9.11
C ALA A 34 12.97 -14.03 7.83
N ALA A 35 14.03 -13.22 7.96
CA ALA A 35 14.65 -12.57 6.82
C ALA A 35 15.35 -13.58 5.90
N LYS A 36 15.20 -13.42 4.57
CA LYS A 36 15.86 -14.28 3.57
C LYS A 36 17.39 -14.35 3.70
N ALA A 37 18.00 -13.33 4.30
CA ALA A 37 19.44 -13.29 4.54
C ALA A 37 19.85 -14.25 5.67
N TRP A 38 18.98 -14.54 6.65
CA TRP A 38 19.27 -15.43 7.77
C TRP A 38 19.64 -16.85 7.32
N ALA A 39 18.89 -17.38 6.34
CA ALA A 39 19.12 -18.71 5.78
C ALA A 39 20.51 -18.89 5.14
N LYS A 40 21.20 -17.78 4.79
CA LYS A 40 22.52 -17.79 4.17
C LYS A 40 23.67 -17.68 5.16
N LEU A 41 23.37 -17.42 6.43
CA LEU A 41 24.37 -17.26 7.48
C LEU A 41 24.92 -18.61 7.94
N THR A 42 26.20 -18.62 8.31
CA THR A 42 26.83 -19.73 9.03
C THR A 42 26.33 -19.78 10.49
N ASP A 43 26.56 -20.89 11.18
CA ASP A 43 26.18 -21.03 12.59
C ASP A 43 26.91 -20.01 13.48
N ASP A 44 28.19 -19.71 13.18
CA ASP A 44 28.97 -18.68 13.87
C ASP A 44 28.40 -17.28 13.67
N GLU A 45 27.94 -16.95 12.45
CA GLU A 45 27.31 -15.66 12.15
C GLU A 45 25.96 -15.52 12.85
N ARG A 46 25.16 -16.59 12.90
CA ARG A 46 23.88 -16.59 13.66
C ARG A 46 24.13 -16.39 15.14
N ALA A 47 25.12 -17.07 15.71
CA ALA A 47 25.52 -16.88 17.10
C ALA A 47 26.03 -15.46 17.37
N ALA A 48 26.70 -14.83 16.39
CA ALA A 48 27.11 -13.44 16.50
C ALA A 48 25.93 -12.46 16.56
N VAL A 49 24.86 -12.70 15.80
CA VAL A 49 23.63 -11.88 15.88
C VAL A 49 22.97 -12.01 17.25
N THR A 50 22.80 -13.23 17.76
CA THR A 50 22.23 -13.45 19.10
C THR A 50 23.07 -12.78 20.19
N ARG A 51 24.41 -12.92 20.13
CA ARG A 51 25.32 -12.26 21.07
C ARG A 51 25.21 -10.73 21.06
N ALA A 52 24.93 -10.14 19.90
CA ALA A 52 24.75 -8.70 19.76
C ALA A 52 23.38 -8.22 20.30
N LEU A 53 22.33 -9.04 20.17
CA LEU A 53 20.95 -8.67 20.53
C LEU A 53 20.56 -8.97 21.97
N ASP A 54 21.01 -10.10 22.54
CA ASP A 54 20.62 -10.51 23.90
C ASP A 54 20.90 -9.43 24.97
N PRO A 55 22.09 -8.79 25.00
CA PRO A 55 22.41 -7.80 26.03
C PRO A 55 21.65 -6.48 25.88
N VAL A 56 21.16 -6.20 24.67
CA VAL A 56 20.43 -4.97 24.34
C VAL A 56 18.92 -5.19 24.30
N HIS A 57 18.45 -6.35 24.74
CA HIS A 57 17.03 -6.62 24.86
C HIS A 57 16.34 -5.59 25.79
N GLY A 58 15.22 -5.05 25.34
CA GLY A 58 14.53 -3.94 26.00
C GLY A 58 15.07 -2.56 25.67
N LEU A 59 16.09 -2.44 24.79
CA LEU A 59 16.54 -1.15 24.28
C LEU A 59 15.36 -0.39 23.66
N ASP A 60 15.22 0.88 24.02
CA ASP A 60 14.25 1.81 23.47
C ASP A 60 14.89 3.20 23.41
N THR A 61 15.19 3.68 22.21
CA THR A 61 15.83 4.98 22.00
C THR A 61 15.37 5.61 20.69
N THR A 62 15.36 6.94 20.63
CA THR A 62 15.14 7.70 19.39
C THR A 62 16.45 8.08 18.68
N ASP A 63 17.59 7.80 19.31
CA ASP A 63 18.92 8.13 18.78
C ASP A 63 19.55 6.92 18.09
N ARG A 64 19.83 7.07 16.79
CA ARG A 64 20.43 6.03 15.95
C ARG A 64 21.85 5.68 16.37
N ASP A 65 22.64 6.66 16.78
CA ASP A 65 24.03 6.46 17.15
C ASP A 65 24.12 5.72 18.49
N VAL A 66 23.21 6.02 19.41
CA VAL A 66 23.05 5.26 20.66
C VAL A 66 22.67 3.80 20.36
N ALA A 67 21.71 3.57 19.47
CA ALA A 67 21.35 2.21 19.05
C ALA A 67 22.54 1.48 18.41
N ALA A 68 23.26 2.12 17.49
CA ALA A 68 24.43 1.54 16.82
C ALA A 68 25.55 1.17 17.80
N LYS A 69 25.80 2.02 18.80
CA LYS A 69 26.78 1.76 19.85
C LYS A 69 26.42 0.51 20.64
N HIS A 70 25.17 0.41 21.12
CA HIS A 70 24.72 -0.76 21.89
C HIS A 70 24.79 -2.05 21.08
N LEU A 71 24.38 -2.02 19.81
CA LEU A 71 24.46 -3.18 18.91
C LEU A 71 25.89 -3.67 18.64
N THR A 72 26.88 -2.79 18.70
CA THR A 72 28.28 -3.13 18.39
C THR A 72 29.13 -3.39 19.63
N GLU A 73 28.63 -3.06 20.83
CA GLU A 73 29.33 -3.21 22.11
C GLU A 73 29.73 -4.66 22.40
N HIS A 74 28.89 -5.62 21.99
CA HIS A 74 29.08 -7.06 22.22
C HIS A 74 29.60 -7.82 21.00
N GLY A 75 30.07 -7.09 19.97
CA GLY A 75 30.63 -7.63 18.74
C GLY A 75 29.94 -7.09 17.49
N PRO A 76 30.57 -7.23 16.32
CA PRO A 76 30.01 -6.73 15.07
C PRO A 76 28.84 -7.60 14.60
N VAL A 77 27.77 -6.94 14.14
CA VAL A 77 26.71 -7.61 13.39
C VAL A 77 27.25 -8.06 12.03
N PRO A 78 27.00 -9.32 11.59
CA PRO A 78 27.43 -9.79 10.28
C PRO A 78 26.86 -8.92 9.14
N LYS A 79 27.72 -8.52 8.20
CA LYS A 79 27.33 -7.69 7.05
C LYS A 79 26.16 -8.24 6.23
N PRO A 80 26.02 -9.58 6.00
CA PRO A 80 24.90 -10.09 5.20
C PRO A 80 23.52 -9.85 5.82
N ILE A 81 23.44 -9.71 7.15
CA ILE A 81 22.18 -9.55 7.90
C ILE A 81 21.98 -8.14 8.47
N ASP A 82 23.03 -7.31 8.51
CA ASP A 82 23.01 -5.93 9.05
C ASP A 82 21.76 -5.14 8.65
N LYS A 83 21.40 -5.13 7.35
CA LYS A 83 20.18 -4.45 6.88
C LYS A 83 18.91 -4.99 7.53
N ALA A 84 18.78 -6.30 7.69
CA ALA A 84 17.62 -6.93 8.30
C ALA A 84 17.55 -6.63 9.80
N VAL A 85 18.69 -6.62 10.50
CA VAL A 85 18.77 -6.20 11.90
C VAL A 85 18.30 -4.76 12.06
N TRP A 86 18.87 -3.82 11.29
CA TRP A 86 18.44 -2.42 11.32
C TRP A 86 16.97 -2.24 10.97
N THR A 87 16.43 -3.04 10.04
CA THR A 87 15.01 -3.00 9.68
C THR A 87 14.13 -3.48 10.84
N ALA A 88 14.48 -4.58 11.51
CA ALA A 88 13.71 -5.15 12.61
C ALA A 88 13.68 -4.24 13.86
N ILE A 89 14.80 -3.56 14.15
CA ILE A 89 14.86 -2.65 15.31
C ILE A 89 14.27 -1.27 15.02
N SER A 90 14.16 -0.86 13.75
CA SER A 90 13.67 0.47 13.38
C SER A 90 12.15 0.48 13.29
N VAL A 91 11.51 0.93 14.36
CA VAL A 91 10.05 1.03 14.45
C VAL A 91 9.61 2.44 14.09
N ARG A 92 8.61 2.58 13.23
CA ARG A 92 8.01 3.89 12.93
C ARG A 92 7.25 4.42 14.15
N ASP A 93 7.55 5.65 14.52
CA ASP A 93 6.93 6.31 15.67
C ASP A 93 6.61 7.78 15.30
N PRO A 94 5.33 8.17 15.21
CA PRO A 94 4.95 9.55 14.86
C PRO A 94 5.44 10.60 15.87
N ASP A 95 5.72 10.19 17.11
CA ASP A 95 6.20 11.08 18.17
C ASP A 95 7.74 11.16 18.22
N ALA A 96 8.44 10.34 17.45
CA ALA A 96 9.90 10.38 17.39
C ALA A 96 10.42 11.60 16.60
N PRO A 97 11.64 12.07 16.89
CA PRO A 97 12.30 13.10 16.09
C PRO A 97 12.42 12.70 14.61
N VAL A 98 12.40 13.71 13.74
CA VAL A 98 12.59 13.52 12.30
C VAL A 98 13.99 13.00 12.02
N VAL A 99 14.07 11.88 11.31
CA VAL A 99 15.31 11.32 10.80
C VAL A 99 15.83 12.22 9.68
N LYS A 100 17.08 12.64 9.80
CA LYS A 100 17.76 13.51 8.83
C LYS A 100 18.87 12.78 8.11
N ASN A 101 19.04 13.10 6.84
CA ASN A 101 20.13 12.60 6.03
C ASN A 101 21.46 13.30 6.40
N LYS A 102 22.56 12.90 5.74
CA LYS A 102 23.89 13.50 5.95
C LYS A 102 23.98 15.01 5.65
N LYS A 103 23.01 15.56 4.90
CA LYS A 103 22.92 16.98 4.56
C LYS A 103 22.05 17.76 5.55
N GLY A 104 21.45 17.09 6.54
CA GLY A 104 20.54 17.69 7.52
C GLY A 104 19.10 17.86 7.02
N GLU A 105 18.78 17.34 5.83
CA GLU A 105 17.44 17.37 5.25
C GLU A 105 16.61 16.19 5.79
N PRO A 106 15.29 16.34 5.96
CA PRO A 106 14.42 15.23 6.40
C PRO A 106 14.44 14.09 5.39
N GLU A 107 14.55 12.85 5.88
CA GLU A 107 14.38 11.66 5.03
C GLU A 107 12.88 11.41 4.79
N PRO A 108 12.45 11.08 3.55
CA PRO A 108 11.06 10.76 3.28
C PRO A 108 10.68 9.39 3.85
N ASP A 109 9.48 9.26 4.42
CA ASP A 109 8.88 7.96 4.75
C ASP A 109 8.09 7.42 3.55
N PRO A 110 8.54 6.33 2.90
CA PRO A 110 7.82 5.76 1.76
C PRO A 110 6.41 5.24 2.09
N GLU A 111 6.11 4.93 3.36
CA GLU A 111 4.78 4.45 3.78
C GLU A 111 3.77 5.58 3.98
N LEU A 112 4.25 6.80 4.19
CA LEU A 112 3.41 7.99 4.36
C LEU A 112 3.48 8.92 3.14
N ARG A 113 4.00 8.43 2.02
CA ARG A 113 4.05 9.19 0.76
C ARG A 113 2.67 9.21 0.12
N ASP A 114 2.22 10.41 -0.20
CA ASP A 114 0.95 10.66 -0.87
C ASP A 114 1.14 11.26 -2.27
N TYR A 115 0.08 11.22 -3.07
CA TYR A 115 0.04 11.81 -4.40
C TYR A 115 -1.19 12.69 -4.53
N GLU A 116 -0.99 13.91 -5.02
CA GLU A 116 -2.06 14.88 -5.23
C GLU A 116 -2.08 15.31 -6.69
N ASN A 117 -3.28 15.48 -7.25
CA ASN A 117 -3.47 15.96 -8.62
C ASN A 117 -3.87 17.44 -8.58
N VAL A 118 -2.92 18.33 -8.84
CA VAL A 118 -3.13 19.78 -8.86
C VAL A 118 -3.50 20.22 -10.27
N PRO A 119 -4.63 20.91 -10.52
CA PRO A 119 -4.96 21.41 -11.86
C PRO A 119 -3.83 22.25 -12.48
N LEU A 120 -3.59 22.15 -13.79
CA LEU A 120 -2.48 22.87 -14.45
C LEU A 120 -2.53 24.40 -14.28
N GLY A 121 -3.72 24.96 -14.07
CA GLY A 121 -3.91 26.40 -13.84
C GLY A 121 -3.68 26.86 -12.40
N ARG A 122 -3.39 25.96 -11.45
CA ARG A 122 -3.18 26.28 -10.03
C ARG A 122 -1.71 26.12 -9.68
N ASP A 123 -1.19 27.07 -8.90
CA ASP A 123 0.16 26.99 -8.37
C ASP A 123 0.27 25.85 -7.35
N ILE A 124 1.36 25.09 -7.44
CA ILE A 124 1.60 23.92 -6.60
C ILE A 124 1.85 24.32 -5.15
N SER A 125 2.59 25.42 -4.92
CA SER A 125 2.95 25.88 -3.57
C SER A 125 1.71 26.43 -2.85
N GLU A 126 0.86 27.17 -3.57
CA GLU A 126 -0.43 27.64 -3.04
C GLU A 126 -1.37 26.47 -2.72
N TYR A 127 -1.43 25.44 -3.57
CA TYR A 127 -2.21 24.22 -3.28
C TYR A 127 -1.69 23.51 -2.04
N LEU A 128 -0.38 23.32 -1.91
CA LEU A 128 0.24 22.69 -0.74
C LEU A 128 -0.13 23.44 0.54
N ALA A 129 0.00 24.77 0.55
CA ALA A 129 -0.28 25.60 1.71
C ALA A 129 -1.77 25.59 2.11
N ALA A 130 -2.67 25.55 1.13
CA ALA A 130 -4.12 25.61 1.38
C ALA A 130 -4.73 24.24 1.73
N GLU A 131 -4.28 23.16 1.09
CA GLU A 131 -4.95 21.85 1.15
C GLU A 131 -4.15 20.81 1.93
N VAL A 132 -2.81 20.88 1.95
CA VAL A 132 -1.97 19.82 2.54
C VAL A 132 -1.43 20.21 3.90
N LEU A 133 -0.76 21.36 4.02
CA LEU A 133 -0.12 21.80 5.27
C LEU A 133 -1.09 21.93 6.47
N PRO A 134 -2.38 22.27 6.31
CA PRO A 134 -3.32 22.27 7.43
C PRO A 134 -3.58 20.88 8.02
N HIS A 135 -3.39 19.82 7.23
CA HIS A 135 -3.58 18.43 7.65
C HIS A 135 -2.25 17.77 8.02
N VAL A 136 -1.16 18.15 7.35
CA VAL A 136 0.18 17.59 7.52
C VAL A 136 1.22 18.71 7.46
N ALA A 137 1.48 19.34 8.60
CA ALA A 137 2.27 20.56 8.70
C ALA A 137 3.75 20.41 8.28
N ASP A 138 4.27 19.18 8.30
CA ASP A 138 5.66 18.84 8.00
C ASP A 138 5.84 18.18 6.63
N ALA A 139 4.79 18.17 5.80
CA ALA A 139 4.86 17.66 4.44
C ALA A 139 5.63 18.61 3.52
N TRP A 140 6.27 18.05 2.51
CA TRP A 140 6.89 18.80 1.42
C TRP A 140 6.67 18.12 0.08
N ILE A 141 6.97 18.83 -1.01
CA ILE A 141 6.84 18.29 -2.36
C ILE A 141 8.20 17.85 -2.87
N ASP A 142 8.25 16.64 -3.42
CA ASP A 142 9.38 16.21 -4.25
C ASP A 142 9.13 16.63 -5.71
N GLU A 143 9.63 17.81 -6.06
CA GLU A 143 9.50 18.38 -7.41
C GLU A 143 10.13 17.49 -8.49
N GLY A 144 11.17 16.73 -8.17
CA GLY A 144 11.82 15.82 -9.10
C GLY A 144 10.94 14.63 -9.51
N LYS A 145 9.86 14.36 -8.76
CA LYS A 145 8.88 13.31 -9.03
C LYS A 145 7.55 13.84 -9.58
N THR A 146 7.39 15.15 -9.75
CA THR A 146 6.17 15.76 -10.28
C THR A 146 5.98 15.42 -11.76
N LYS A 147 4.76 15.04 -12.14
CA LYS A 147 4.43 14.64 -13.52
C LYS A 147 3.19 15.34 -14.02
N VAL A 148 3.20 15.81 -15.26
CA VAL A 148 2.01 16.32 -15.94
C VAL A 148 1.18 15.15 -16.48
N GLY A 149 -0.11 15.15 -16.18
CA GLY A 149 -1.09 14.17 -16.65
C GLY A 149 -2.32 14.86 -17.21
N TYR A 150 -3.14 14.09 -17.92
CA TYR A 150 -4.44 14.52 -18.41
C TYR A 150 -5.47 13.44 -18.08
N GLU A 151 -6.63 13.85 -17.58
CA GLU A 151 -7.74 12.96 -17.26
C GLU A 151 -9.05 13.56 -17.74
N ILE A 152 -9.80 12.78 -18.52
CA ILE A 152 -11.12 13.14 -19.01
C ILE A 152 -12.15 12.37 -18.17
N PRO A 153 -12.82 13.01 -17.17
CA PRO A 153 -13.82 12.32 -16.38
C PRO A 153 -15.10 12.14 -17.21
N PHE A 154 -15.20 11.00 -17.90
CA PHE A 154 -16.31 10.66 -18.78
C PHE A 154 -17.67 10.74 -18.06
N THR A 155 -17.72 10.29 -16.82
CA THR A 155 -18.94 10.31 -16.00
C THR A 155 -19.39 11.71 -15.62
N ARG A 156 -18.46 12.66 -15.41
CA ARG A 156 -18.81 14.03 -15.03
C ARG A 156 -19.34 14.84 -16.20
N HIS A 157 -18.73 14.68 -17.39
CA HIS A 157 -19.04 15.54 -18.54
C HIS A 157 -19.93 14.89 -19.59
N PHE A 158 -19.92 13.56 -19.68
CA PHE A 158 -20.59 12.84 -20.78
C PHE A 158 -21.71 11.91 -20.30
N TYR A 159 -21.80 11.61 -19.00
CA TYR A 159 -22.94 10.87 -18.47
C TYR A 159 -24.16 11.78 -18.34
N ARG A 160 -25.17 11.52 -19.15
CA ARG A 160 -26.52 12.02 -18.90
C ARG A 160 -27.29 10.94 -18.15
N TYR A 161 -27.75 11.27 -16.95
CA TYR A 161 -28.68 10.41 -16.22
C TYR A 161 -29.86 10.07 -17.12
N THR A 162 -29.98 8.81 -17.47
CA THR A 162 -31.14 8.30 -18.20
C THR A 162 -32.05 7.67 -17.16
N PRO A 163 -33.22 8.26 -16.85
CA PRO A 163 -34.13 7.67 -15.89
C PRO A 163 -34.48 6.25 -16.31
N LEU A 164 -34.47 5.35 -15.34
CA LEU A 164 -34.89 3.97 -15.57
C LEU A 164 -36.33 3.98 -16.09
N ARG A 165 -36.60 3.15 -17.09
CA ARG A 165 -37.95 3.01 -17.64
C ARG A 165 -38.93 2.66 -16.50
N PRO A 166 -40.17 3.21 -16.50
CA PRO A 166 -41.14 2.91 -15.46
C PRO A 166 -41.35 1.41 -15.27
N LEU A 167 -41.44 0.96 -14.01
CA LEU A 167 -41.56 -0.46 -13.67
C LEU A 167 -42.77 -1.13 -14.35
N ALA A 168 -43.87 -0.40 -14.53
CA ALA A 168 -45.06 -0.89 -15.22
C ALA A 168 -44.79 -1.29 -16.69
N GLU A 169 -43.92 -0.58 -17.39
CA GLU A 169 -43.52 -0.88 -18.76
C GLU A 169 -42.54 -2.06 -18.81
N ALA A 170 -41.60 -2.12 -17.88
CA ALA A 170 -40.67 -3.25 -17.73
C ALA A 170 -41.41 -4.56 -17.41
N ARG A 171 -42.45 -4.50 -16.55
CA ARG A 171 -43.33 -5.62 -16.22
C ARG A 171 -44.15 -6.08 -17.42
N ARG A 172 -44.65 -5.14 -18.23
CA ARG A 172 -45.46 -5.44 -19.43
C ARG A 172 -44.66 -6.21 -20.50
N ARG A 173 -43.35 -5.95 -20.62
CA ARG A 173 -42.46 -6.66 -21.55
C ARG A 173 -42.04 -8.06 -21.05
N SER A 174 -41.90 -8.26 -19.75
CA SER A 174 -41.63 -9.58 -19.16
C SER A 174 -42.87 -10.47 -19.13
N SER A 175 -44.07 -9.90 -19.02
CA SER A 175 -45.34 -10.65 -19.08
C SER A 175 -45.76 -11.08 -20.49
N GLY A 176 -45.12 -10.55 -21.55
CA GLY A 176 -45.50 -10.80 -22.95
C GLY A 176 -44.86 -12.04 -23.60
N ARG A 177 -44.10 -12.84 -22.85
CA ARG A 177 -43.49 -14.07 -23.39
C ARG A 177 -43.30 -15.16 -22.33
N CYS A 178 -44.32 -15.43 -21.52
CA CYS A 178 -44.45 -16.78 -20.99
C CYS A 178 -44.86 -17.68 -22.16
N ARG A 179 -43.90 -18.45 -22.71
CA ARG A 179 -44.25 -19.60 -23.56
C ARG A 179 -45.17 -20.48 -22.70
N PRO A 180 -46.37 -20.88 -23.17
CA PRO A 180 -47.22 -21.74 -22.38
C PRO A 180 -46.43 -23.02 -22.06
N ALA A 181 -46.48 -23.42 -20.79
CA ALA A 181 -45.92 -24.67 -20.33
C ALA A 181 -46.43 -25.80 -21.23
N ILE A 182 -45.52 -26.57 -21.80
CA ILE A 182 -45.83 -27.79 -22.54
C ILE A 182 -46.66 -28.65 -21.59
N GLN A 183 -47.94 -28.86 -21.92
CA GLN A 183 -48.78 -29.85 -21.24
C GLN A 183 -48.20 -31.21 -21.58
N PHE A 184 -47.48 -31.81 -20.62
CA PHE A 184 -47.15 -33.22 -20.69
C PHE A 184 -48.44 -34.01 -20.48
N ALA A 185 -49.03 -34.47 -21.59
CA ALA A 185 -50.08 -35.46 -21.57
C ALA A 185 -49.51 -36.76 -21.00
N SER A 186 -50.05 -37.20 -19.87
CA SER A 186 -49.80 -38.51 -19.29
C SER A 186 -50.24 -39.61 -20.26
N HIS A 187 -49.27 -40.33 -20.84
CA HIS A 187 -49.48 -41.67 -21.38
C HIS A 187 -48.49 -42.62 -20.71
N SER A 188 -49.05 -43.74 -20.26
CA SER A 188 -48.42 -44.83 -19.51
C SER A 188 -47.38 -45.63 -20.32
N PRO A 189 -46.61 -46.53 -19.67
CA PRO A 189 -45.20 -46.78 -19.97
C PRO A 189 -44.99 -47.78 -21.12
N GLY A 190 -44.07 -47.44 -22.02
CA GLY A 190 -43.57 -48.31 -23.09
C GLY A 190 -42.08 -48.54 -22.91
N ASN A 191 -41.76 -49.76 -22.47
CA ASN A 191 -40.46 -50.39 -22.29
C ASN A 191 -39.40 -50.02 -23.36
N ILE A 192 -38.23 -49.48 -22.96
CA ILE A 192 -37.04 -49.41 -23.82
C ILE A 192 -35.85 -50.00 -23.08
N ILE A 193 -35.29 -51.00 -23.77
CA ILE A 193 -34.29 -51.97 -23.39
C ILE A 193 -32.90 -51.33 -23.59
N TRP A 194 -32.01 -51.43 -22.60
CA TRP A 194 -30.60 -51.04 -22.72
C TRP A 194 -29.75 -52.25 -23.09
N PRO A 195 -29.05 -52.27 -24.24
CA PRO A 195 -27.99 -53.25 -24.46
C PRO A 195 -26.65 -52.73 -23.90
N GLY A 196 -26.08 -53.50 -22.98
CA GLY A 196 -24.71 -53.98 -23.13
C GLY A 196 -23.59 -53.13 -22.52
N VAL A 197 -23.18 -53.54 -21.32
CA VAL A 197 -21.88 -53.31 -20.68
C VAL A 197 -20.78 -54.13 -21.37
N ALA A 198 -19.56 -53.58 -21.44
CA ALA A 198 -18.25 -54.23 -21.23
C ALA A 198 -17.17 -53.35 -21.89
N SER A 199 -15.99 -53.05 -21.33
CA SER A 199 -15.30 -53.41 -20.08
C SER A 199 -14.30 -52.30 -19.79
#